data_AF-A0A955LR66-F1
#
_entry.id   AF-A0A955LR66-F1
#
_cell.length_a   1.000
_cell.length_b   1.000
_cell.length_c   1.000
_cell.angle_alpha   90.00
_cell.angle_beta   90.00
_cell.angle_gamma   90.00
#
_symmetry.space_group_name_H-M   'P 1'
#
loop_
_entity.id
_entity.type
_entity.pdbx_description
1 polymer ?
#
loop_
_entity_poly.entity_id
_entity_poly.type
_entity_poly.pdbx_seq_one_letter_code
_entity_poly.pdbx_strand_id
1 'polypeptide(L)'
;MAHIGILVHEQDRFQEETYFLRHISQVWREMGFSVSVHNGIAERFAADLLFLHVDLTVIPLDYLAFARAFPHSVNTSTGDIRKSQISPNVLERSDLFGGRVIIKTDNNCGGYKEANLAAQQSLGGRWQRWLDDKLPWRMRAQTLYTYPILKATSKVPRKVWDNPQFVVEKFRPEKQDDLYALRTWVFLGDRETHSICYAKEPVVKSSNVIRREELGDVPQELRRRRDELGFAFGKFDYAINKGEVVLFDVNPTPTLGAFATEEFMPGIRKLAEGIHSLLPGDIQRAAAALAARRAPSPLPPPAGTVASAPPPPPAPGPAPQAEPSQTPQPPGMSMPAIAPEYPAPDRSATPSPVPVAPGDPGYWDKIAANWRLVGPPLRPAKEDLNFVTAELQKMLRPRALILGVTPELYDLAWPYGTELQAVDHNQIMIDTIWPGPADSARCGEWTALPFEDGSKDVVVCDGGFHLLSYPDGQQALVRELHRVLAPEGLFIVRLFTPPVDREDTVFIIADLVQGKIPNLNLLKLRLAMAMQPDPVAGVAVHDIWEKLNRDAGPWKNLAALVNWPLEHLEAIDAYQDSPNRYHFVDTEQIKRIFTRDPGGFEHTVSHVPVYPLGERCPTLIFRKNIS
;
A
#
# COMPACT_ATOMS: atom_id res chain seq x y z
N MET A 1 15.52 -7.07 32.89
CA MET A 1 15.29 -7.12 31.43
C MET A 1 15.13 -5.67 31.01
N ALA A 2 15.95 -5.16 30.10
CA ALA A 2 15.91 -3.73 29.80
C ALA A 2 14.62 -3.37 29.06
N HIS A 3 14.03 -2.24 29.42
CA HIS A 3 12.82 -1.70 28.83
C HIS A 3 13.13 -0.53 27.91
N ILE A 4 12.74 -0.66 26.65
CA ILE A 4 12.92 0.32 25.60
C ILE A 4 11.57 1.01 25.37
N GLY A 5 11.55 2.32 25.58
CA GLY A 5 10.42 3.17 25.22
C GLY A 5 10.61 3.76 23.83
N ILE A 6 9.56 3.80 23.03
CA ILE A 6 9.52 4.54 21.76
C ILE A 6 8.46 5.62 21.89
N LEU A 7 8.87 6.89 21.90
CA LEU A 7 7.96 8.03 21.97
C LEU A 7 7.67 8.54 20.56
N VAL A 8 6.39 8.53 20.18
CA VAL A 8 5.89 9.05 18.91
C VAL A 8 4.94 10.22 19.14
N HIS A 9 4.64 10.99 18.10
CA HIS A 9 3.64 12.06 18.19
C HIS A 9 2.27 11.48 18.59
N GLU A 10 1.42 12.25 19.28
CA GLU A 10 0.13 11.74 19.79
C GLU A 10 -0.79 11.25 18.66
N GLN A 11 -0.68 11.88 17.49
CA GLN A 11 -1.46 11.58 16.28
C GLN A 11 -0.76 10.57 15.35
N ASP A 12 0.42 10.06 15.72
CA ASP A 12 1.14 9.09 14.91
C ASP A 12 0.53 7.68 15.03
N ARG A 13 0.54 6.93 13.94
CA ARG A 13 0.07 5.55 13.87
C ARG A 13 1.22 4.59 13.66
N PHE A 14 2.14 4.55 14.63
CA PHE A 14 3.39 3.78 14.55
C PHE A 14 3.23 2.33 14.07
N GLN A 15 2.12 1.67 14.43
CA GLN A 15 1.83 0.29 14.06
C GLN A 15 1.30 0.12 12.63
N GLU A 16 0.79 1.19 12.01
CA GLU A 16 0.29 1.18 10.62
C GLU A 16 1.39 1.63 9.64
N GLU A 17 2.37 2.42 10.12
CA GLU A 17 3.46 2.96 9.33
C GLU A 17 4.57 1.94 9.04
N THR A 18 5.37 2.21 8.00
CA THR A 18 6.48 1.36 7.53
C THR A 18 7.84 1.78 8.11
N TYR A 19 7.86 2.29 9.34
CA TYR A 19 9.09 2.75 9.99
C TYR A 19 10.10 1.61 10.17
N PHE A 20 11.38 1.87 9.89
CA PHE A 20 12.46 0.93 10.23
C PHE A 20 12.42 0.57 11.72
N LEU A 21 12.17 1.56 12.59
CA LEU A 21 12.16 1.36 14.03
C LEU A 21 11.04 0.41 14.48
N ARG A 22 9.91 0.34 13.75
CA ARG A 22 8.84 -0.62 14.02
C ARG A 22 9.35 -2.05 13.87
N HIS A 23 9.99 -2.37 12.75
CA HIS A 23 10.52 -3.72 12.51
C HIS A 23 11.72 -4.05 13.41
N ILE A 24 12.60 -3.08 13.64
CA ILE A 24 13.69 -3.21 14.61
C ILE A 24 13.13 -3.53 16.01
N SER A 25 12.03 -2.88 16.42
CA SER A 25 11.38 -3.13 17.71
C SER A 25 10.84 -4.55 17.86
N GLN A 26 10.46 -5.19 16.76
CA GLN A 26 10.03 -6.60 16.78
C GLN A 26 11.23 -7.52 17.02
N VAL A 27 12.35 -7.26 16.33
CA VAL A 27 13.61 -7.99 16.56
C VAL A 27 14.11 -7.80 18.00
N TRP A 28 13.98 -6.61 18.57
CA TRP A 28 14.34 -6.40 19.99
C TRP A 28 13.50 -7.24 20.95
N ARG A 29 12.21 -7.43 20.67
CA ARG A 29 11.37 -8.35 21.47
C ARG A 29 11.85 -9.79 21.35
N GLU A 30 12.23 -10.24 20.15
CA GLU A 30 12.84 -11.56 19.93
C GLU A 30 14.16 -11.72 20.70
N MET A 31 14.99 -10.67 20.74
CA MET A 31 16.23 -10.61 21.51
C MET A 31 15.99 -10.62 23.04
N GLY A 32 14.75 -10.46 23.49
CA GLY A 32 14.39 -10.47 24.90
C GLY A 32 14.46 -9.10 25.57
N PHE A 33 14.25 -8.01 24.83
CA PHE A 33 13.98 -6.70 25.41
C PHE A 33 12.47 -6.47 25.60
N SER A 34 12.10 -5.72 26.64
CA SER A 34 10.74 -5.20 26.75
C SER A 34 10.62 -3.95 25.90
N VAL A 35 9.59 -3.83 25.06
CA VAL A 35 9.43 -2.65 24.17
C VAL A 35 8.00 -2.13 24.22
N SER A 36 7.84 -0.86 24.60
CA SER A 36 6.58 -0.13 24.57
C SER A 36 6.63 1.04 23.61
N VAL A 37 5.48 1.37 23.02
CA VAL A 37 5.28 2.55 22.17
C VAL A 37 4.33 3.48 22.90
N HIS A 38 4.69 4.75 22.99
CA HIS A 38 3.94 5.77 23.70
C HIS A 38 3.58 6.92 22.75
N ASN A 39 2.28 7.17 22.62
CA ASN A 39 1.73 8.23 21.79
C ASN A 39 1.58 9.50 22.62
N GLY A 40 2.40 10.50 22.32
CA GLY A 40 2.38 11.76 23.06
C GLY A 40 2.94 11.69 24.47
N ILE A 41 2.80 12.80 25.18
CA ILE A 41 3.48 13.08 26.45
C ILE A 41 2.53 13.27 27.63
N ALA A 42 1.24 12.97 27.45
CA ALA A 42 0.21 13.14 28.48
C ALA A 42 0.44 12.18 29.67
N GLU A 43 0.87 10.96 29.38
CA GLU A 43 1.13 9.93 30.38
C GLU A 43 2.64 9.78 30.64
N ARG A 44 3.02 9.71 31.91
CA ARG A 44 4.40 9.39 32.30
C ARG A 44 4.62 7.88 32.30
N PHE A 45 5.78 7.47 31.84
CA PHE A 45 6.25 6.09 31.89
C PHE A 45 7.73 6.05 32.20
N ALA A 46 8.21 4.89 32.67
CA ALA A 46 9.62 4.63 32.84
C ALA A 46 10.13 3.82 31.65
N ALA A 47 11.38 4.05 31.27
CA ALA A 47 12.12 3.22 30.32
C ALA A 47 13.61 3.34 30.63
N ASP A 48 14.35 2.27 30.40
CA ASP A 48 15.81 2.27 30.56
C ASP A 48 16.52 3.00 29.41
N LEU A 49 15.90 2.97 28.22
CA LEU A 49 16.34 3.69 27.02
C LEU A 49 15.11 4.20 26.25
N LEU A 50 15.07 5.50 25.98
CA LEU A 50 13.99 6.13 25.21
C LEU A 50 14.44 6.49 23.79
N PHE A 51 13.72 6.02 22.77
CA PHE A 51 13.82 6.52 21.40
C PHE A 51 12.82 7.65 21.17
N LEU A 52 13.32 8.85 20.89
CA LEU A 52 12.49 9.95 20.39
C LEU A 52 12.26 9.75 18.89
N HIS A 53 11.08 9.27 18.51
CA HIS A 53 10.69 8.93 17.15
C HIS A 53 9.46 9.73 16.72
N VAL A 54 9.55 11.05 16.83
CA VAL A 54 8.51 11.99 16.41
C VAL A 54 8.73 12.35 14.94
N ASP A 55 7.81 11.93 14.06
CA ASP A 55 7.88 12.14 12.61
C ASP A 55 7.44 13.56 12.19
N LEU A 56 8.17 14.56 12.70
CA LEU A 56 8.01 15.97 12.37
C LEU A 56 9.38 16.59 12.05
N THR A 57 9.42 17.58 11.17
CA THR A 57 10.65 18.30 10.82
C THR A 57 11.24 19.06 12.00
N VAL A 58 10.38 19.70 12.79
CA VAL A 58 10.75 20.38 14.03
C VAL A 58 9.98 19.71 15.15
N ILE A 59 10.71 19.05 16.05
CA ILE A 59 10.11 18.36 17.18
C ILE A 59 9.67 19.41 18.21
N PRO A 60 8.40 19.36 18.67
CA PRO A 60 7.93 20.26 19.71
C PRO A 60 8.80 20.24 20.98
N LEU A 61 8.99 21.42 21.59
CA LEU A 61 9.91 21.59 22.73
C LEU A 61 9.51 20.77 23.96
N ASP A 62 8.21 20.57 24.17
CA ASP A 62 7.65 19.74 25.23
C ASP A 62 7.97 18.25 25.04
N TYR A 63 7.94 17.73 23.81
CA TYR A 63 8.43 16.38 23.49
C TYR A 63 9.94 16.24 23.75
N LEU A 64 10.74 17.24 23.36
CA LEU A 64 12.18 17.25 23.64
C LEU A 64 12.47 17.30 25.15
N ALA A 65 11.76 18.15 25.89
CA ALA A 65 11.88 18.25 27.34
C ALA A 65 11.47 16.95 28.04
N PHE A 66 10.36 16.34 27.61
CA PHE A 66 9.90 15.05 28.10
C PHE A 66 10.94 13.97 27.86
N ALA A 67 11.48 13.87 26.64
CA ALA A 67 12.46 12.85 26.31
C ALA A 67 13.80 13.03 27.06
N ARG A 68 14.23 14.28 27.28
CA ARG A 68 15.45 14.60 28.05
C ARG A 68 15.34 14.29 29.54
N ALA A 69 14.13 14.12 30.07
CA ALA A 69 13.94 13.70 31.46
C ALA A 69 14.28 12.22 31.70
N PHE A 70 14.41 11.42 30.65
CA PHE A 70 14.81 10.02 30.76
C PHE A 70 16.33 9.91 30.96
N PRO A 71 16.82 8.98 31.80
CA PRO A 71 18.25 8.81 32.06
C PRO A 71 19.08 8.60 30.79
N HIS A 72 18.52 7.86 29.83
CA HIS A 72 19.13 7.61 28.53
C HIS A 72 18.09 7.80 27.44
N SER A 73 18.42 8.65 26.45
CA SER A 73 17.55 8.95 25.34
C SER A 73 18.34 9.03 24.02
N VAL A 74 17.68 8.62 22.94
CA VAL A 74 18.21 8.58 21.58
C VAL A 74 17.57 9.71 20.78
N ASN A 75 18.40 10.40 19.97
CA ASN A 75 17.99 11.46 19.03
C ASN A 75 17.40 12.74 19.65
N THR A 76 17.60 13.01 20.94
CA THR A 76 17.12 14.25 21.61
C THR A 76 17.89 15.53 21.22
N SER A 77 18.96 15.38 20.43
CA SER A 77 19.69 16.48 19.78
C SER A 77 19.22 16.75 18.35
N THR A 78 18.37 15.90 17.77
CA THR A 78 17.88 16.00 16.37
C THR A 78 16.56 16.76 16.26
N GLY A 79 16.35 17.75 17.12
CA GLY A 79 15.06 18.44 17.27
C GLY A 79 14.63 19.30 16.09
N ASP A 80 15.54 19.64 15.18
CA ASP A 80 15.27 20.44 13.99
C ASP A 80 16.08 19.90 12.80
N ILE A 81 15.38 19.37 11.80
CA ILE A 81 15.96 18.80 10.58
C ILE A 81 15.55 19.59 9.33
N ARG A 82 15.14 20.85 9.48
CA ARG A 82 14.87 21.73 8.33
C ARG A 82 16.09 21.81 7.42
N LYS A 83 15.88 21.69 6.11
CA LYS A 83 16.98 21.66 5.12
C LYS A 83 17.86 22.90 5.19
N SER A 84 17.28 24.06 5.47
CA SER A 84 17.97 25.33 5.72
C SER A 84 18.98 25.27 6.87
N GLN A 85 18.80 24.36 7.84
CA GLN A 85 19.69 24.19 8.99
C GLN A 85 20.77 23.13 8.74
N ILE A 86 20.40 22.04 8.05
CA ILE A 86 21.25 20.85 7.96
C ILE A 86 22.02 20.74 6.65
N SER A 87 21.51 21.31 5.56
CA SER A 87 22.03 21.09 4.21
C SER A 87 23.11 22.11 3.86
N PRO A 88 24.35 21.69 3.56
CA PRO A 88 25.41 22.60 3.13
C PRO A 88 25.22 23.10 1.68
N ASN A 89 24.16 22.64 1.00
CA ASN A 89 23.91 22.91 -0.41
C ASN A 89 22.92 24.06 -0.63
N VAL A 90 22.33 24.61 0.43
CA VAL A 90 21.37 25.73 0.35
C VAL A 90 22.06 26.95 -0.24
N LEU A 91 21.33 27.63 -1.12
CA LEU A 91 21.74 28.84 -1.79
C LEU A 91 20.87 30.00 -1.31
N GLU A 92 21.47 31.17 -1.24
CA GLU A 92 20.78 32.45 -1.11
C GLU A 92 20.51 33.05 -2.50
N ARG A 93 19.55 33.98 -2.57
CA ARG A 93 19.19 34.65 -3.84
C ARG A 93 20.37 35.40 -4.47
N SER A 94 21.27 35.91 -3.64
CA SER A 94 22.48 36.64 -4.07
C SER A 94 23.61 35.73 -4.55
N ASP A 95 23.51 34.42 -4.35
CA ASP A 95 24.60 33.50 -4.66
C ASP A 95 24.78 33.32 -6.17
N LEU A 96 26.03 33.43 -6.60
CA LEU A 96 26.45 33.22 -7.99
C LEU A 96 26.82 31.74 -8.21
N PHE A 97 25.82 30.88 -8.26
CA PHE A 97 26.01 29.47 -8.61
C PHE A 97 25.70 29.20 -10.08
N GLY A 98 26.71 28.83 -10.86
CA GLY A 98 26.60 28.56 -12.31
C GLY A 98 26.03 27.19 -12.69
N GLY A 99 25.61 26.38 -11.71
CA GLY A 99 25.08 25.03 -11.94
C GLY A 99 23.55 24.96 -11.90
N ARG A 100 23.03 23.75 -12.15
CA ARG A 100 21.60 23.45 -11.98
C ARG A 100 21.21 23.52 -10.50
N VAL A 101 20.00 23.99 -10.22
CA VAL A 101 19.46 24.08 -8.86
C VAL A 101 18.21 23.22 -8.71
N ILE A 102 17.97 22.72 -7.51
CA ILE A 102 16.76 21.96 -7.16
C ILE A 102 15.99 22.73 -6.10
N ILE A 103 14.66 22.79 -6.26
CA ILE A 103 13.77 23.42 -5.28
C ILE A 103 13.10 22.32 -4.46
N LYS A 104 13.23 22.42 -3.13
CA LYS A 104 12.63 21.50 -2.16
C LYS A 104 11.85 22.30 -1.13
N THR A 105 11.04 21.60 -0.33
CA THR A 105 10.52 22.18 0.92
C THR A 105 11.60 22.22 1.98
N ASP A 106 11.60 23.27 2.80
CA ASP A 106 12.46 23.33 3.98
C ASP A 106 12.15 22.18 4.95
N ASN A 107 10.86 21.86 5.07
CA ASN A 107 10.38 20.72 5.84
C ASN A 107 10.71 19.37 5.19
N ASN A 108 10.90 18.34 6.02
CA ASN A 108 11.07 16.96 5.62
C ASN A 108 9.82 16.44 4.87
N CYS A 109 9.99 15.40 4.05
CA CYS A 109 8.89 14.73 3.32
C CYS A 109 7.96 15.69 2.53
N GLY A 110 8.53 16.73 1.89
CA GLY A 110 7.72 17.68 1.11
C GLY A 110 6.81 18.58 1.94
N GLY A 111 6.98 18.66 3.26
CA GLY A 111 6.12 19.40 4.21
C GLY A 111 4.77 18.74 4.50
N TYR A 112 4.60 17.48 4.06
CA TYR A 112 3.31 16.78 4.09
C TYR A 112 2.81 16.51 5.52
N LYS A 113 3.71 16.15 6.43
CA LYS A 113 3.39 15.79 7.82
C LYS A 113 2.94 17.03 8.61
N GLU A 114 3.63 18.15 8.46
CA GLU A 114 3.27 19.43 9.07
C GLU A 114 1.95 19.97 8.51
N ALA A 115 1.78 19.92 7.19
CA ALA A 115 0.52 20.34 6.57
C ALA A 115 -0.65 19.43 7.01
N ASN A 116 -0.40 18.14 7.30
CA ASN A 116 -1.44 17.22 7.76
C ASN A 116 -1.82 17.52 9.20
N LEU A 117 -0.81 17.75 10.04
CA LEU A 117 -0.99 18.15 11.43
C LEU A 117 -1.81 19.45 11.50
N ALA A 118 -1.42 20.47 10.73
CA ALA A 118 -2.13 21.75 10.68
C ALA A 118 -3.59 21.60 10.18
N ALA A 119 -3.82 20.74 9.18
CA ALA A 119 -5.16 20.42 8.68
C ALA A 119 -6.01 19.64 9.71
N GLN A 120 -5.40 18.76 10.51
CA GLN A 120 -6.10 18.05 11.57
C GLN A 120 -6.47 19.00 12.73
N GLN A 121 -5.61 19.97 13.04
CA GLN A 121 -5.78 20.90 14.16
C GLN A 121 -6.78 22.04 13.89
N SER A 122 -7.01 22.47 12.64
CA SER A 122 -7.89 23.62 12.37
C SER A 122 -8.57 23.60 11.00
N LEU A 123 -9.76 24.22 10.92
CA LEU A 123 -10.48 24.45 9.66
C LEU A 123 -9.67 25.31 8.68
N GLY A 124 -8.96 26.33 9.18
CA GLY A 124 -8.08 27.18 8.37
C GLY A 124 -6.90 26.40 7.77
N GLY A 125 -6.30 25.49 8.55
CA GLY A 125 -5.25 24.60 8.06
C GLY A 125 -5.73 23.66 6.96
N ARG A 126 -6.96 23.13 7.05
CA ARG A 126 -7.55 22.30 5.96
C ARG A 126 -7.74 23.11 4.68
N TRP A 127 -8.30 24.30 4.80
CA TRP A 127 -8.51 25.20 3.66
C TRP A 127 -7.19 25.60 3.00
N GLN A 128 -6.18 25.95 3.80
CA GLN A 128 -4.88 26.34 3.28
C GLN A 128 -4.18 25.19 2.56
N ARG A 129 -4.23 23.98 3.13
CA ARG A 129 -3.72 22.77 2.47
C ARG A 129 -4.46 22.46 1.17
N TRP A 130 -5.80 22.52 1.19
CA TRP A 130 -6.62 22.29 0.00
C TRP A 130 -6.29 23.31 -1.11
N LEU A 131 -6.16 24.60 -0.78
CA LEU A 131 -5.74 25.63 -1.72
C LEU A 131 -4.34 25.33 -2.27
N ASP A 132 -3.40 24.97 -1.39
CA ASP A 132 -2.01 24.67 -1.77
C ASP A 132 -1.91 23.51 -2.77
N ASP A 133 -2.66 22.43 -2.54
CA ASP A 133 -2.65 21.25 -3.40
C ASP A 133 -3.18 21.54 -4.83
N LYS A 134 -4.08 22.53 -4.97
CA LYS A 134 -4.65 22.96 -6.26
C LYS A 134 -3.76 23.91 -7.06
N LEU A 135 -2.76 24.52 -6.43
CA LEU A 135 -1.91 25.50 -7.08
C LEU A 135 -0.77 24.85 -7.87
N PRO A 136 -0.39 25.40 -9.04
CA PRO A 136 0.86 25.04 -9.70
C PRO A 136 2.02 25.18 -8.74
N TRP A 137 3.03 24.31 -8.81
CA TRP A 137 4.13 24.27 -7.81
C TRP A 137 4.79 25.63 -7.54
N ARG A 138 4.86 26.52 -8.55
CA ARG A 138 5.43 27.88 -8.44
C ARG A 138 4.62 28.84 -7.56
N MET A 139 3.37 28.50 -7.32
CA MET A 139 2.39 29.28 -6.57
C MET A 139 2.04 28.63 -5.24
N ARG A 140 2.55 27.43 -4.97
CA ARG A 140 2.38 26.76 -3.70
C ARG A 140 3.04 27.55 -2.58
N ALA A 141 2.42 27.51 -1.43
CA ALA A 141 2.83 28.12 -0.19
C ALA A 141 3.57 27.15 0.73
N GLN A 142 3.27 25.84 0.72
CA GLN A 142 3.77 24.94 1.77
C GLN A 142 4.34 23.59 1.29
N THR A 143 3.85 23.02 0.20
CA THR A 143 4.16 21.63 -0.18
C THR A 143 4.74 21.45 -1.59
N LEU A 144 5.68 20.51 -1.76
CA LEU A 144 6.21 20.09 -3.06
C LEU A 144 6.34 18.56 -3.13
N TYR A 145 5.59 17.94 -4.05
CA TYR A 145 5.63 16.48 -4.29
C TYR A 145 6.63 16.08 -5.38
N THR A 146 6.85 17.00 -6.33
CA THR A 146 7.90 16.94 -7.35
C THR A 146 8.86 18.09 -7.11
N TYR A 147 10.17 17.81 -7.12
CA TYR A 147 11.21 18.81 -6.88
C TYR A 147 11.70 19.37 -8.22
N PRO A 148 11.35 20.62 -8.56
CA PRO A 148 11.76 21.23 -9.81
C PRO A 148 13.27 21.39 -9.89
N ILE A 149 13.86 20.99 -11.01
CA ILE A 149 15.27 21.22 -11.32
C ILE A 149 15.38 22.28 -12.41
N LEU A 150 16.08 23.37 -12.11
CA LEU A 150 16.25 24.51 -12.99
C LEU A 150 17.70 24.65 -13.45
N LYS A 151 17.91 25.26 -14.62
CA LYS A 151 19.24 25.37 -15.24
C LYS A 151 20.22 26.29 -14.49
N ALA A 152 19.71 27.26 -13.72
CA ALA A 152 20.49 28.25 -12.98
C ALA A 152 19.64 28.93 -11.90
N THR A 153 20.30 29.59 -10.93
CA THR A 153 19.64 30.40 -9.88
C THR A 153 18.76 31.51 -10.44
N SER A 154 19.15 32.12 -11.56
CA SER A 154 18.37 33.18 -12.24
C SER A 154 17.02 32.73 -12.80
N LYS A 155 16.79 31.42 -12.92
CA LYS A 155 15.51 30.86 -13.37
C LYS A 155 14.55 30.55 -12.21
N VAL A 156 15.02 30.64 -10.97
CA VAL A 156 14.19 30.44 -9.78
C VAL A 156 13.21 31.60 -9.64
N PRO A 157 11.88 31.34 -9.58
CA PRO A 157 10.90 32.40 -9.41
C PRO A 157 11.13 33.19 -8.12
N ARG A 158 10.94 34.52 -8.16
CA ARG A 158 11.10 35.39 -6.98
C ARG A 158 10.26 34.92 -5.78
N LYS A 159 9.03 34.44 -6.03
CA LYS A 159 8.14 33.91 -4.99
C LYS A 159 8.71 32.70 -4.24
N VAL A 160 9.62 31.93 -4.85
CA VAL A 160 10.28 30.80 -4.17
C VAL A 160 11.31 31.33 -3.17
N TRP A 161 12.08 32.35 -3.55
CA TRP A 161 13.04 33.00 -2.64
C TRP A 161 12.36 33.70 -1.48
N ASP A 162 11.20 34.33 -1.73
CA ASP A 162 10.46 35.07 -0.72
C ASP A 162 9.60 34.14 0.19
N ASN A 163 9.55 32.82 -0.09
CA ASN A 163 8.77 31.85 0.68
C ASN A 163 9.67 31.00 1.61
N PRO A 164 9.58 31.15 2.94
CA PRO A 164 10.42 30.42 3.89
C PRO A 164 10.15 28.90 3.93
N GLN A 165 9.05 28.43 3.33
CA GLN A 165 8.75 26.99 3.26
C GLN A 165 9.55 26.27 2.17
N PHE A 166 10.26 27.00 1.32
CA PHE A 166 11.09 26.42 0.27
C PHE A 166 12.56 26.72 0.47
N VAL A 167 13.39 25.77 0.04
CA VAL A 167 14.83 25.94 -0.06
C VAL A 167 15.26 25.70 -1.50
N VAL A 168 16.27 26.45 -1.93
CA VAL A 168 16.94 26.26 -3.20
C VAL A 168 18.30 25.66 -2.92
N GLU A 169 18.58 24.49 -3.46
CA GLU A 169 19.84 23.81 -3.26
C GLU A 169 20.61 23.63 -4.56
N LYS A 170 21.94 23.54 -4.46
CA LYS A 170 22.81 23.09 -5.55
C LYS A 170 22.39 21.68 -5.98
N PHE A 171 22.03 21.49 -7.26
CA PHE A 171 21.73 20.16 -7.79
C PHE A 171 23.01 19.46 -8.26
N ARG A 172 23.59 18.62 -7.39
CA ARG A 172 24.86 17.92 -7.61
C ARG A 172 24.69 16.38 -7.60
N PRO A 173 23.97 15.79 -8.57
CA PRO A 173 23.74 14.35 -8.59
C PRO A 173 25.03 13.56 -8.80
N GLU A 174 25.08 12.35 -8.26
CA GLU A 174 26.00 11.32 -8.72
C GLU A 174 25.45 10.70 -10.01
N LYS A 175 26.32 10.46 -10.97
CA LYS A 175 25.98 9.76 -12.21
C LYS A 175 26.98 8.65 -12.44
N GLN A 176 26.46 7.49 -12.81
CA GLN A 176 27.24 6.37 -13.30
C GLN A 176 26.62 5.95 -14.63
N ASP A 177 27.40 6.11 -15.70
CA ASP A 177 26.93 5.98 -17.08
C ASP A 177 25.72 6.90 -17.33
N ASP A 178 24.63 6.33 -17.85
CA ASP A 178 23.38 7.05 -18.13
C ASP A 178 22.42 7.14 -16.92
N LEU A 179 22.81 6.62 -15.76
CA LEU A 179 21.95 6.54 -14.57
C LEU A 179 22.33 7.57 -13.51
N TYR A 180 21.30 8.07 -12.82
CA TYR A 180 21.46 8.83 -11.59
C TYR A 180 21.58 7.86 -10.43
N ALA A 181 22.52 8.14 -9.52
CA ALA A 181 22.74 7.31 -8.34
C ALA A 181 22.43 8.11 -7.06
N LEU A 182 21.84 7.41 -6.10
CA LEU A 182 21.59 7.89 -4.74
C LEU A 182 22.14 6.86 -3.77
N ARG A 183 23.02 7.30 -2.87
CA ARG A 183 23.55 6.47 -1.79
C ARG A 183 22.72 6.71 -0.54
N THR A 184 22.38 5.63 0.15
CA THR A 184 21.58 5.65 1.36
C THR A 184 22.31 4.91 2.46
N TRP A 185 22.52 5.60 3.58
CA TRP A 185 23.13 5.06 4.80
C TRP A 185 22.09 5.07 5.92
N VAL A 186 21.72 3.90 6.43
CA VAL A 186 20.84 3.74 7.60
C VAL A 186 21.68 3.20 8.75
N PHE A 187 21.48 3.73 9.95
CA PHE A 187 22.28 3.35 11.11
C PHE A 187 21.49 3.35 12.41
N LEU A 188 21.95 2.54 13.36
CA LEU A 188 21.48 2.49 14.74
C LEU A 188 22.70 2.19 15.62
N GLY A 189 23.08 3.14 16.48
CA GLY A 189 24.27 2.99 17.30
C GLY A 189 25.52 2.77 16.45
N ASP A 190 26.28 1.72 16.76
CA ASP A 190 27.48 1.29 16.04
C ASP A 190 27.21 0.39 14.82
N ARG A 191 25.94 0.08 14.50
CA ARG A 191 25.55 -0.74 13.34
C ARG A 191 24.94 0.07 12.22
N GLU A 192 25.16 -0.39 11.00
CA GLU A 192 24.76 0.32 9.79
C GLU A 192 24.49 -0.60 8.59
N THR A 193 23.66 -0.11 7.68
CA THR A 193 23.51 -0.62 6.31
C THR A 193 23.78 0.52 5.33
N HIS A 194 24.42 0.19 4.22
CA HIS A 194 24.85 1.16 3.23
C HIS A 194 24.56 0.60 1.84
N SER A 195 23.88 1.36 1.01
CA SER A 195 23.47 0.92 -0.32
C SER A 195 23.47 2.08 -1.32
N ILE A 196 23.50 1.74 -2.60
CA ILE A 196 23.33 2.66 -3.72
C ILE A 196 22.16 2.22 -4.58
N CYS A 197 21.32 3.17 -4.95
CA CYS A 197 20.17 3.00 -5.81
C CYS A 197 20.38 3.78 -7.10
N TYR A 198 20.04 3.18 -8.24
CA TYR A 198 20.14 3.81 -9.55
C TYR A 198 18.74 4.03 -10.16
N ALA A 199 18.55 5.16 -10.83
CA ALA A 199 17.33 5.49 -11.58
C ALA A 199 17.66 6.25 -12.87
N LYS A 200 16.73 6.30 -13.82
CA LYS A 200 16.86 7.11 -15.04
C LYS A 200 16.54 8.58 -14.79
N GLU A 201 15.67 8.87 -13.82
CA GLU A 201 15.28 10.22 -13.47
C GLU A 201 16.28 10.87 -12.50
N PRO A 202 16.42 12.22 -12.55
CA PRO A 202 17.37 12.96 -11.73
C PRO A 202 17.09 12.94 -10.22
N VAL A 203 15.87 12.61 -9.82
CA VAL A 203 15.48 12.48 -8.41
C VAL A 203 15.16 11.01 -8.18
N VAL A 204 16.10 10.30 -7.54
CA VAL A 204 15.96 8.87 -7.21
C VAL A 204 14.99 8.73 -6.03
N LYS A 205 13.92 7.96 -6.21
CA LYS A 205 12.90 7.61 -5.22
C LYS A 205 12.70 6.09 -5.26
N SER A 206 12.24 5.48 -4.17
CA SER A 206 12.03 4.01 -4.15
C SER A 206 11.18 3.49 -5.32
N SER A 207 10.21 4.29 -5.80
CA SER A 207 9.32 3.93 -6.91
C SER A 207 9.97 3.93 -8.31
N ASN A 208 11.15 4.55 -8.48
CA ASN A 208 11.85 4.59 -9.79
C ASN A 208 13.24 3.96 -9.74
N VAL A 209 13.60 3.31 -8.64
CA VAL A 209 14.86 2.56 -8.54
C VAL A 209 14.78 1.36 -9.49
N ILE A 210 15.71 1.29 -10.44
CA ILE A 210 15.83 0.16 -11.37
C ILE A 210 16.90 -0.85 -10.94
N ARG A 211 17.81 -0.43 -10.05
CA ARG A 211 18.90 -1.25 -9.54
C ARG A 211 19.32 -0.76 -8.16
N ARG A 212 19.58 -1.69 -7.24
CA ARG A 212 20.10 -1.43 -5.90
C ARG A 212 21.25 -2.36 -5.59
N GLU A 213 22.31 -1.83 -5.00
CA GLU A 213 23.51 -2.57 -4.63
C GLU A 213 23.89 -2.21 -3.20
N GLU A 214 24.39 -3.19 -2.42
CA GLU A 214 25.01 -2.91 -1.13
C GLU A 214 26.39 -2.29 -1.33
N LEU A 215 26.72 -1.35 -0.45
CA LEU A 215 28.02 -0.69 -0.42
C LEU A 215 28.79 -1.08 0.83
N GLY A 216 30.11 -0.99 0.73
CA GLY A 216 31.02 -1.14 1.86
C GLY A 216 31.05 0.13 2.72
N ASP A 217 32.25 0.65 2.97
CA ASP A 217 32.44 1.73 3.94
C ASP A 217 31.74 3.04 3.56
N VAL A 218 31.26 3.71 4.59
CA VAL A 218 30.70 5.07 4.51
C VAL A 218 31.84 6.10 4.63
N PRO A 219 31.87 7.14 3.79
CA PRO A 219 32.86 8.21 3.88
C PRO A 219 33.01 8.82 5.28
N GLN A 220 34.25 9.01 5.75
CA GLN A 220 34.54 9.54 7.09
C GLN A 220 33.93 10.94 7.33
N GLU A 221 33.78 11.74 6.27
CA GLU A 221 33.12 13.04 6.34
C GLU A 221 31.65 12.93 6.76
N LEU A 222 30.91 11.94 6.26
CA LEU A 222 29.52 11.70 6.69
C LEU A 222 29.45 11.23 8.14
N ARG A 223 30.43 10.47 8.60
CA ARG A 223 30.51 10.06 10.02
C ARG A 223 30.66 11.28 10.93
N ARG A 224 31.59 12.19 10.61
CA ARG A 224 31.72 13.47 11.34
C ARG A 224 30.42 14.26 11.29
N ARG A 225 29.77 14.34 10.12
CA ARG A 225 28.50 15.06 9.98
C ARG A 225 27.37 14.45 10.82
N ARG A 226 27.33 13.12 10.93
CA ARG A 226 26.39 12.40 11.81
C ARG A 226 26.61 12.76 13.27
N ASP A 227 27.87 12.82 13.72
CA ASP A 227 28.23 13.19 15.08
C ASP A 227 27.85 14.65 15.39
N GLU A 228 28.15 15.58 14.47
CA GLU A 228 27.75 17.00 14.58
C GLU A 228 26.23 17.19 14.69
N LEU A 229 25.46 16.41 13.92
CA LEU A 229 24.01 16.46 13.92
C LEU A 229 23.38 15.68 15.09
N GLY A 230 24.17 14.94 15.87
CA GLY A 230 23.71 14.22 17.06
C GLY A 230 22.81 13.01 16.76
N PHE A 231 23.03 12.34 15.63
CA PHE A 231 22.22 11.20 15.18
C PHE A 231 22.74 9.87 15.73
N ALA A 232 21.95 9.20 16.57
CA ALA A 232 22.22 7.84 17.04
C ALA A 232 21.42 6.78 16.25
N PHE A 233 20.24 7.14 15.73
CA PHE A 233 19.46 6.33 14.80
C PHE A 233 18.95 7.22 13.66
N GLY A 234 18.95 6.73 12.42
CA GLY A 234 18.40 7.47 11.30
C GLY A 234 18.93 7.04 9.95
N LYS A 235 18.69 7.88 8.95
CA LYS A 235 19.09 7.67 7.56
C LYS A 235 19.63 8.93 6.92
N PHE A 236 20.78 8.84 6.25
CA PHE A 236 21.35 9.90 5.41
C PHE A 236 21.31 9.49 3.94
N ASP A 237 20.76 10.36 3.10
CA ASP A 237 20.77 10.21 1.64
C ASP A 237 21.79 11.18 1.05
N TYR A 238 22.71 10.67 0.22
CA TYR A 238 23.84 11.44 -0.29
C TYR A 238 24.30 10.97 -1.68
N ALA A 239 25.21 11.71 -2.28
CA ALA A 239 25.89 11.40 -3.54
C ALA A 239 27.39 11.65 -3.42
N ILE A 240 28.15 11.03 -4.31
CA ILE A 240 29.53 11.41 -4.60
C ILE A 240 29.55 12.15 -5.94
N ASN A 241 29.83 13.45 -5.90
CA ASN A 241 29.91 14.28 -7.10
C ASN A 241 31.33 14.84 -7.25
N LYS A 242 32.06 14.38 -8.27
CA LYS A 242 33.47 14.75 -8.52
C LYS A 242 34.39 14.47 -7.33
N GLY A 243 34.18 13.32 -6.67
CA GLY A 243 34.97 12.89 -5.50
C GLY A 243 34.56 13.55 -4.17
N GLU A 244 33.64 14.51 -4.19
CA GLU A 244 33.12 15.15 -2.98
C GLU A 244 31.83 14.50 -2.50
N VAL A 245 31.69 14.35 -1.18
CA VAL A 245 30.43 13.94 -0.55
C VAL A 245 29.43 15.08 -0.64
N VAL A 246 28.23 14.79 -1.13
CA VAL A 246 27.11 15.72 -1.16
C VAL A 246 25.94 15.12 -0.39
N LEU A 247 25.75 15.58 0.86
CA LEU A 247 24.59 15.21 1.67
C LEU A 247 23.33 15.91 1.16
N PHE A 248 22.27 15.14 0.87
CA PHE A 248 21.02 15.66 0.32
C PHE A 248 19.88 15.73 1.33
N ASP A 249 19.80 14.77 2.24
CA ASP A 249 18.70 14.64 3.18
C ASP A 249 19.13 13.82 4.41
N VAL A 250 18.57 14.16 5.57
CA VAL A 250 18.73 13.38 6.80
C VAL A 250 17.35 13.12 7.40
N ASN A 251 17.14 11.92 7.93
CA ASN A 251 15.83 11.52 8.45
C ASN A 251 15.98 10.70 9.75
N PRO A 252 15.44 11.18 10.90
CA PRO A 252 15.44 10.46 12.17
C PRO A 252 14.35 9.38 12.26
N THR A 253 13.37 9.41 11.34
CA THR A 253 12.22 8.51 11.23
C THR A 253 12.19 7.78 9.88
N PRO A 254 13.26 7.05 9.49
CA PRO A 254 13.31 6.41 8.19
C PRO A 254 12.25 5.30 8.02
N THR A 255 11.71 5.20 6.81
CA THR A 255 10.72 4.19 6.40
C THR A 255 11.31 3.23 5.36
N LEU A 256 10.76 2.03 5.24
CA LEU A 256 11.14 1.04 4.23
C LEU A 256 10.76 1.46 2.79
N GLY A 257 9.83 2.41 2.63
CA GLY A 257 9.43 2.91 1.31
C GLY A 257 8.50 1.93 0.59
N ALA A 258 8.75 1.70 -0.70
CA ALA A 258 7.97 0.81 -1.57
C ALA A 258 8.50 -0.63 -1.63
N PHE A 259 9.61 -0.92 -0.96
CA PHE A 259 10.23 -2.24 -0.99
C PHE A 259 9.56 -3.21 -0.01
N ALA A 260 9.65 -4.50 -0.32
CA ALA A 260 9.16 -5.57 0.55
C ALA A 260 9.97 -5.64 1.86
N THR A 261 9.32 -5.92 2.97
CA THR A 261 9.96 -5.98 4.30
C THR A 261 11.06 -7.05 4.33
N GLU A 262 10.81 -8.17 3.67
CA GLU A 262 11.68 -9.35 3.58
C GLU A 262 13.06 -9.00 3.02
N GLU A 263 13.13 -8.11 2.02
CA GLU A 263 14.40 -7.64 1.43
C GLU A 263 15.26 -6.92 2.47
N PHE A 264 14.64 -6.21 3.41
CA PHE A 264 15.34 -5.44 4.43
C PHE A 264 15.59 -6.23 5.72
N MET A 265 14.98 -7.40 5.92
CA MET A 265 15.10 -8.15 7.17
C MET A 265 16.55 -8.46 7.59
N PRO A 266 17.48 -8.85 6.69
CA PRO A 266 18.89 -9.01 7.07
C PRO A 266 19.50 -7.71 7.61
N GLY A 267 19.23 -6.58 6.95
CA GLY A 267 19.66 -5.26 7.38
C GLY A 267 19.00 -4.80 8.68
N ILE A 268 17.71 -5.08 8.87
CA ILE A 268 16.95 -4.79 10.10
C ILE A 268 17.53 -5.55 11.28
N ARG A 269 17.84 -6.85 11.12
CA ARG A 269 18.47 -7.66 12.18
C ARG A 269 19.87 -7.11 12.52
N LYS A 270 20.66 -6.76 11.51
CA LYS A 270 21.98 -6.12 11.70
C LYS A 270 21.86 -4.79 12.46
N LEU A 271 20.90 -3.93 12.10
CA LEU A 271 20.65 -2.65 12.77
C LEU A 271 20.15 -2.85 14.20
N ALA A 272 19.31 -3.86 14.45
CA ALA A 272 18.76 -4.13 15.78
C ALA A 272 19.87 -4.42 16.81
N GLU A 273 20.96 -5.07 16.42
CA GLU A 273 22.13 -5.31 17.29
C GLU A 273 22.78 -4.01 17.80
N GLY A 274 22.64 -2.91 17.05
CA GLY A 274 23.21 -1.62 17.42
C GLY A 274 22.67 -1.05 18.73
N ILE A 275 21.55 -1.58 19.22
CA ILE A 275 21.00 -1.20 20.52
C ILE A 275 22.00 -1.44 21.65
N HIS A 276 22.85 -2.45 21.55
CA HIS A 276 23.82 -2.76 22.58
C HIS A 276 24.79 -1.60 22.81
N SER A 277 25.20 -0.89 21.77
CA SER A 277 26.05 0.31 21.90
C SER A 277 25.36 1.50 22.56
N LEU A 278 24.02 1.52 22.56
CA LEU A 278 23.20 2.62 23.11
C LEU A 278 22.76 2.36 24.55
N LEU A 279 22.78 1.10 25.00
CA LEU A 279 22.43 0.75 26.37
C LEU A 279 23.56 1.14 27.35
N PRO A 280 23.21 1.53 28.59
CA PRO A 280 24.18 1.72 29.67
C PRO A 280 25.03 0.47 29.94
N GLY A 281 26.28 0.66 30.37
CA GLY A 281 27.27 -0.44 30.49
C GLY A 281 26.90 -1.54 31.51
N ASP A 282 26.10 -1.23 32.52
CA ASP A 282 25.52 -2.21 33.45
C ASP A 282 24.39 -3.02 32.81
N ILE A 283 23.55 -2.38 32.01
CA ILE A 283 22.49 -3.02 31.23
C ILE A 283 23.08 -3.92 30.13
N GLN A 284 24.14 -3.47 29.46
CA GLN A 284 24.89 -4.26 28.48
C GLN A 284 25.41 -5.58 29.10
N ARG A 285 26.01 -5.52 30.30
CA ARG A 285 26.50 -6.72 31.01
C ARG A 285 25.37 -7.69 31.34
N ALA A 286 24.22 -7.18 31.79
CA ALA A 286 23.04 -8.00 32.08
C ALA A 286 22.46 -8.66 30.83
N ALA A 287 22.39 -7.92 29.71
CA ALA A 287 21.91 -8.43 28.42
C ALA A 287 22.85 -9.51 27.85
N ALA A 288 24.17 -9.29 27.91
CA ALA A 288 25.17 -10.27 27.47
C ALA A 288 25.10 -11.58 28.29
N ALA A 289 24.91 -11.48 29.61
CA ALA A 289 24.72 -12.65 30.47
C ALA A 289 23.45 -13.43 30.14
N LEU A 290 22.36 -12.75 29.74
CA LEU A 290 21.11 -13.39 29.32
C LEU A 290 21.24 -14.07 27.95
N ALA A 291 21.93 -13.43 27.00
CA ALA A 291 22.21 -13.99 25.68
C ALA A 291 23.12 -15.23 25.76
N ALA A 292 24.15 -15.21 26.60
CA ALA A 292 25.02 -16.37 26.84
C ALA A 292 24.28 -17.58 27.42
N ARG A 293 23.17 -17.36 28.16
CA ARG A 293 22.30 -18.44 28.67
C ARG A 293 21.34 -19.01 27.63
N ARG A 294 21.11 -18.29 26.52
CA ARG A 294 20.21 -18.68 25.42
C ARG A 294 20.93 -19.26 24.21
N ALA A 295 22.25 -19.15 24.14
CA ALA A 295 23.04 -19.79 23.09
C ALA A 295 22.99 -21.33 23.24
N PRO A 296 22.67 -22.09 22.18
CA PRO A 296 22.72 -23.55 22.24
C PRO A 296 24.16 -24.01 22.55
N SER A 297 24.31 -24.96 23.47
CA SER A 297 25.61 -25.55 23.80
C SER A 297 26.29 -26.08 22.53
N PRO A 298 27.60 -25.87 22.35
CA PRO A 298 28.31 -26.43 21.20
C PRO A 298 28.17 -27.95 21.20
N LEU A 299 27.74 -28.51 20.06
CA LEU A 299 27.72 -29.94 19.82
C LEU A 299 29.13 -30.51 20.05
N PRO A 300 29.28 -31.65 20.73
CA PRO A 300 30.58 -32.28 20.90
C PRO A 300 31.14 -32.73 19.52
N PRO A 301 32.47 -32.71 19.34
CA PRO A 301 33.07 -33.08 18.07
C PRO A 301 32.85 -34.57 17.75
N PRO A 302 32.87 -34.96 16.46
CA PRO A 302 32.63 -36.34 16.06
C PRO A 302 33.80 -37.23 16.51
N ALA A 303 33.49 -38.26 17.30
CA ALA A 303 34.48 -39.25 17.72
C ALA A 303 34.84 -40.17 16.55
N GLY A 304 36.13 -40.18 16.19
CA GLY A 304 36.73 -41.13 15.28
C GLY A 304 36.83 -42.54 15.88
N THR A 305 36.75 -43.52 14.98
CA THR A 305 37.00 -44.96 15.12
C THR A 305 38.16 -45.35 16.05
N VAL A 306 37.96 -46.41 16.88
CA VAL A 306 38.69 -47.71 16.85
C VAL A 306 38.18 -48.69 17.94
N ALA A 307 38.03 -49.97 17.51
CA ALA A 307 38.08 -51.27 18.22
C ALA A 307 36.89 -51.85 19.06
N SER A 308 36.32 -52.94 18.49
CA SER A 308 35.89 -54.24 19.07
C SER A 308 36.34 -54.58 20.50
N ALA A 309 35.67 -55.34 21.39
CA ALA A 309 34.54 -56.31 21.47
C ALA A 309 34.21 -56.49 23.02
N PRO A 310 33.37 -57.42 23.57
CA PRO A 310 32.49 -58.48 23.04
C PRO A 310 31.01 -58.43 23.57
N PRO A 311 30.09 -59.34 23.18
CA PRO A 311 28.65 -59.23 23.49
C PRO A 311 28.20 -60.09 24.69
N PRO A 312 27.10 -59.69 25.35
CA PRO A 312 26.02 -60.64 25.73
C PRO A 312 24.62 -59.97 25.73
N PRO A 313 23.54 -60.64 26.15
CA PRO A 313 22.88 -61.88 25.69
C PRO A 313 21.50 -61.58 25.03
N PRO A 314 20.72 -62.57 24.53
CA PRO A 314 19.57 -62.30 23.65
C PRO A 314 18.31 -61.79 24.39
N ALA A 315 17.53 -60.97 23.68
CA ALA A 315 16.29 -60.35 24.15
C ALA A 315 15.15 -61.38 24.35
N PRO A 316 14.26 -61.17 25.34
CA PRO A 316 13.04 -61.96 25.49
C PRO A 316 11.97 -61.53 24.46
N GLY A 317 11.23 -62.52 23.95
CA GLY A 317 10.21 -62.38 22.90
C GLY A 317 8.95 -61.61 23.31
N PRO A 318 8.05 -61.33 22.35
CA PRO A 318 6.91 -60.45 22.56
C PRO A 318 5.76 -61.16 23.28
N ALA A 319 5.18 -60.48 24.26
CA ALA A 319 3.91 -60.83 24.89
C ALA A 319 2.75 -60.03 24.24
N PRO A 320 1.50 -60.53 24.35
CA PRO A 320 0.51 -60.43 23.27
C PRO A 320 -0.44 -59.23 23.34
N GLN A 321 -1.16 -59.12 22.22
CA GLN A 321 -2.22 -58.18 21.83
C GLN A 321 -3.21 -57.81 22.93
N ALA A 322 -3.52 -56.52 23.01
CA ALA A 322 -4.68 -55.98 23.70
C ALA A 322 -5.69 -55.43 22.67
N GLU A 323 -6.96 -55.77 22.89
CA GLU A 323 -8.13 -55.51 22.06
C GLU A 323 -8.44 -54.01 21.87
N PRO A 324 -9.08 -53.61 20.75
CA PRO A 324 -9.53 -52.25 20.54
C PRO A 324 -10.89 -52.01 21.23
N SER A 325 -10.92 -50.98 22.07
CA SER A 325 -12.12 -50.46 22.71
C SER A 325 -13.00 -49.72 21.69
N GLN A 326 -14.27 -50.11 21.68
CA GLN A 326 -15.36 -49.54 20.91
C GLN A 326 -15.70 -48.13 21.42
N THR A 327 -15.96 -47.20 20.50
CA THR A 327 -16.82 -46.04 20.77
C THR A 327 -17.73 -45.81 19.55
N PRO A 328 -19.02 -45.45 19.75
CA PRO A 328 -20.06 -45.68 18.75
C PRO A 328 -20.28 -44.48 17.81
N GLN A 329 -20.59 -44.80 16.55
CA GLN A 329 -21.20 -43.88 15.58
C GLN A 329 -22.66 -43.56 15.96
N PRO A 330 -23.14 -42.33 15.71
CA PRO A 330 -24.57 -42.06 15.64
C PRO A 330 -25.14 -42.39 14.24
N PRO A 331 -26.45 -42.72 14.15
CA PRO A 331 -27.03 -43.46 13.02
C PRO A 331 -27.38 -42.57 11.84
N GLY A 332 -27.30 -43.17 10.64
CA GLY A 332 -27.84 -42.63 9.40
C GLY A 332 -29.37 -42.62 9.41
N MET A 333 -29.94 -41.51 8.95
CA MET A 333 -31.32 -41.44 8.48
C MET A 333 -31.31 -41.35 6.95
N SER A 334 -31.93 -42.35 6.34
CA SER A 334 -32.30 -42.37 4.92
C SER A 334 -33.71 -41.82 4.73
N MET A 335 -33.94 -41.36 3.49
CA MET A 335 -35.19 -41.18 2.73
C MET A 335 -35.83 -39.77 2.74
N PRO A 336 -36.56 -39.35 1.68
CA PRO A 336 -36.63 -39.83 0.29
C PRO A 336 -36.45 -38.73 -0.78
N ALA A 337 -36.17 -39.18 -2.00
CA ALA A 337 -36.26 -38.40 -3.23
C ALA A 337 -37.73 -38.17 -3.65
N ILE A 338 -38.09 -36.91 -3.93
CA ILE A 338 -39.19 -36.56 -4.84
C ILE A 338 -38.75 -35.30 -5.59
N ALA A 339 -38.38 -35.47 -6.86
CA ALA A 339 -38.28 -34.38 -7.83
C ALA A 339 -39.53 -34.41 -8.71
N PRO A 340 -40.20 -33.27 -8.98
CA PRO A 340 -41.12 -33.19 -10.10
C PRO A 340 -40.33 -32.96 -11.40
N GLU A 341 -40.56 -33.84 -12.37
CA GLU A 341 -40.14 -33.67 -13.76
C GLU A 341 -40.74 -32.39 -14.34
N TYR A 342 -39.90 -31.52 -14.91
CA TYR A 342 -40.31 -30.51 -15.88
C TYR A 342 -39.73 -30.89 -17.25
N PRO A 343 -40.51 -30.74 -18.35
CA PRO A 343 -40.09 -31.18 -19.67
C PRO A 343 -38.95 -30.31 -20.22
N ALA A 344 -38.01 -30.94 -20.90
CA ALA A 344 -36.89 -30.28 -21.55
C ALA A 344 -37.37 -29.32 -22.66
N PRO A 345 -36.87 -28.07 -22.73
CA PRO A 345 -37.17 -27.19 -23.85
C PRO A 345 -36.37 -27.58 -25.09
N ASP A 346 -37.09 -27.52 -26.21
CA ASP A 346 -36.68 -27.76 -27.59
C ASP A 346 -35.41 -26.98 -27.97
N ARG A 347 -34.39 -27.68 -28.49
CA ARG A 347 -33.09 -27.13 -28.90
C ARG A 347 -33.06 -26.61 -30.35
N SER A 348 -34.20 -26.30 -30.96
CA SER A 348 -34.27 -25.90 -32.38
C SER A 348 -34.60 -24.43 -32.65
N ALA A 349 -34.50 -23.53 -31.66
CA ALA A 349 -34.61 -22.08 -31.87
C ALA A 349 -33.33 -21.36 -31.42
N THR A 350 -32.55 -20.87 -32.37
CA THR A 350 -31.50 -19.87 -32.10
C THR A 350 -32.17 -18.61 -31.51
N PRO A 351 -31.82 -18.18 -30.30
CA PRO A 351 -32.27 -16.89 -29.82
C PRO A 351 -31.53 -15.81 -30.61
N SER A 352 -32.28 -14.98 -31.32
CA SER A 352 -31.74 -13.72 -31.85
C SER A 352 -31.20 -12.89 -30.68
N PRO A 353 -30.03 -12.25 -30.81
CA PRO A 353 -29.45 -11.47 -29.72
C PRO A 353 -30.40 -10.33 -29.37
N VAL A 354 -30.86 -10.30 -28.12
CA VAL A 354 -31.49 -9.10 -27.56
C VAL A 354 -30.37 -8.06 -27.45
N PRO A 355 -30.47 -6.89 -28.10
CA PRO A 355 -29.44 -5.88 -28.00
C PRO A 355 -29.38 -5.37 -26.56
N VAL A 356 -28.20 -5.49 -25.95
CA VAL A 356 -27.84 -4.77 -24.73
C VAL A 356 -27.94 -3.29 -25.07
N ALA A 357 -28.79 -2.54 -24.35
CA ALA A 357 -28.90 -1.10 -24.55
C ALA A 357 -27.52 -0.46 -24.35
N PRO A 358 -27.02 0.36 -25.30
CA PRO A 358 -25.77 1.09 -25.11
C PRO A 358 -25.91 1.99 -23.88
N GLY A 359 -24.92 1.94 -22.97
CA GLY A 359 -24.89 2.77 -21.78
C GLY A 359 -24.98 4.26 -22.14
N ASP A 360 -25.67 5.04 -21.31
CA ASP A 360 -25.79 6.49 -21.47
C ASP A 360 -24.39 7.14 -21.43
N PRO A 361 -23.98 7.90 -22.48
CA PRO A 361 -22.71 8.63 -22.46
C PRO A 361 -22.58 9.57 -21.24
N GLY A 362 -23.69 10.14 -20.73
CA GLY A 362 -23.65 11.08 -19.61
C GLY A 362 -23.24 10.51 -18.25
N TYR A 363 -23.43 9.21 -18.00
CA TYR A 363 -23.10 8.60 -16.71
C TYR A 363 -21.59 8.59 -16.46
N TRP A 364 -20.83 8.04 -17.40
CA TRP A 364 -19.38 7.90 -17.27
C TRP A 364 -18.66 9.24 -17.43
N ASP A 365 -19.22 10.17 -18.19
CA ASP A 365 -18.72 11.55 -18.28
C ASP A 365 -18.77 12.25 -16.91
N LYS A 366 -19.89 12.09 -16.19
CA LYS A 366 -20.04 12.62 -14.82
C LYS A 366 -19.10 11.93 -13.84
N ILE A 367 -18.82 10.63 -14.01
CA ILE A 367 -17.83 9.91 -13.19
C ILE A 367 -16.41 10.40 -13.50
N ALA A 368 -16.04 10.56 -14.77
CA ALA A 368 -14.74 11.09 -15.19
C ALA A 368 -14.50 12.50 -14.62
N ALA A 369 -15.49 13.39 -14.72
CA ALA A 369 -15.42 14.75 -14.17
C ALA A 369 -15.23 14.75 -12.64
N ASN A 370 -15.76 13.74 -11.95
CA ASN A 370 -15.71 13.62 -10.49
C ASN A 370 -14.67 12.59 -10.01
N TRP A 371 -13.79 12.09 -10.88
CA TRP A 371 -12.86 10.99 -10.55
C TRP A 371 -11.99 11.29 -9.33
N ARG A 372 -11.62 12.56 -9.12
CA ARG A 372 -10.87 13.03 -7.94
C ARG A 372 -11.56 12.77 -6.59
N LEU A 373 -12.87 12.55 -6.59
CA LEU A 373 -13.71 12.32 -5.41
C LEU A 373 -13.89 10.81 -5.14
N VAL A 374 -13.59 9.97 -6.14
CA VAL A 374 -13.58 8.52 -5.99
C VAL A 374 -12.27 8.11 -5.32
N GLY A 375 -12.38 7.32 -4.25
CA GLY A 375 -11.25 6.79 -3.50
C GLY A 375 -11.59 5.43 -2.88
N PRO A 376 -10.72 4.86 -2.05
CA PRO A 376 -10.99 3.59 -1.39
C PRO A 376 -12.33 3.61 -0.62
N PRO A 377 -13.12 2.53 -0.67
CA PRO A 377 -12.81 1.24 -1.30
C PRO A 377 -13.19 1.13 -2.79
N LEU A 378 -13.74 2.16 -3.43
CA LEU A 378 -14.12 2.09 -4.86
C LEU A 378 -12.91 2.07 -5.81
N ARG A 379 -11.76 2.53 -5.33
CA ARG A 379 -10.44 2.40 -5.95
C ARG A 379 -9.57 1.49 -5.09
N PRO A 380 -8.53 0.85 -5.65
CA PRO A 380 -7.69 -0.06 -4.90
C PRO A 380 -6.85 0.76 -3.91
N ALA A 381 -6.78 0.29 -2.67
CA ALA A 381 -5.88 0.81 -1.67
C ALA A 381 -4.47 0.20 -1.84
N LYS A 382 -3.50 0.73 -1.10
CA LYS A 382 -2.12 0.24 -1.14
C LYS A 382 -2.00 -1.25 -0.83
N GLU A 383 -2.84 -1.78 0.05
CA GLU A 383 -2.87 -3.21 0.39
C GLU A 383 -3.24 -4.07 -0.82
N ASP A 384 -4.28 -3.68 -1.57
CA ASP A 384 -4.69 -4.39 -2.80
C ASP A 384 -3.56 -4.39 -3.84
N LEU A 385 -2.94 -3.22 -4.05
CA LEU A 385 -1.86 -3.05 -5.03
C LEU A 385 -0.62 -3.86 -4.67
N ASN A 386 -0.28 -3.96 -3.37
CA ASN A 386 0.84 -4.77 -2.89
C ASN A 386 0.60 -6.26 -3.19
N PHE A 387 -0.61 -6.75 -2.94
CA PHE A 387 -0.97 -8.14 -3.23
C PHE A 387 -0.87 -8.44 -4.73
N VAL A 388 -1.47 -7.60 -5.58
CA VAL A 388 -1.40 -7.78 -7.05
C VAL A 388 0.06 -7.71 -7.53
N THR A 389 0.85 -6.75 -7.03
CA THR A 389 2.28 -6.62 -7.37
C THR A 389 3.06 -7.89 -7.05
N ALA A 390 2.88 -8.45 -5.85
CA ALA A 390 3.60 -9.64 -5.42
C ALA A 390 3.34 -10.86 -6.34
N GLU A 391 2.15 -10.94 -6.89
CA GLU A 391 1.76 -12.01 -7.82
C GLU A 391 2.32 -11.77 -9.23
N LEU A 392 2.25 -10.53 -9.72
CA LEU A 392 2.81 -10.14 -11.01
C LEU A 392 4.33 -10.32 -11.06
N GLN A 393 5.05 -10.06 -9.96
CA GLN A 393 6.51 -10.19 -9.86
C GLN A 393 7.01 -11.64 -10.03
N LYS A 394 6.13 -12.63 -9.98
CA LYS A 394 6.45 -14.04 -10.27
C LYS A 394 6.56 -14.31 -11.78
N MET A 395 6.09 -13.38 -12.62
CA MET A 395 6.05 -13.52 -14.08
C MET A 395 7.27 -12.87 -14.74
N LEU A 396 7.69 -13.42 -15.88
CA LEU A 396 8.79 -12.89 -16.68
C LEU A 396 8.25 -12.21 -17.94
N ARG A 397 8.37 -10.88 -18.01
CA ARG A 397 7.99 -10.05 -19.18
C ARG A 397 6.57 -10.33 -19.74
N PRO A 398 5.51 -10.33 -18.91
CA PRO A 398 4.17 -10.70 -19.37
C PRO A 398 3.59 -9.74 -20.41
N ARG A 399 2.73 -10.27 -21.29
CA ARG A 399 1.78 -9.49 -22.10
C ARG A 399 0.54 -9.25 -21.26
N ALA A 400 0.46 -8.07 -20.66
CA ALA A 400 -0.54 -7.71 -19.67
C ALA A 400 -1.71 -6.93 -20.29
N LEU A 401 -2.91 -7.17 -19.77
CA LEU A 401 -4.10 -6.40 -20.08
C LEU A 401 -4.75 -5.91 -18.77
N ILE A 402 -5.11 -4.63 -18.70
CA ILE A 402 -5.99 -4.09 -17.67
C ILE A 402 -7.41 -3.98 -18.25
N LEU A 403 -8.39 -4.52 -17.54
CA LEU A 403 -9.80 -4.25 -17.82
C LEU A 403 -10.21 -2.99 -17.05
N GLY A 404 -10.50 -1.93 -17.81
CA GLY A 404 -10.73 -0.57 -17.33
C GLY A 404 -9.48 0.30 -17.43
N VAL A 405 -9.63 1.58 -17.10
CA VAL A 405 -8.51 2.56 -17.07
C VAL A 405 -8.14 3.00 -15.66
N THR A 406 -8.14 2.08 -14.70
CA THR A 406 -7.75 2.36 -13.30
C THR A 406 -6.27 2.77 -13.22
N PRO A 407 -5.95 4.04 -12.85
CA PRO A 407 -4.57 4.55 -12.88
C PRO A 407 -3.62 3.77 -11.98
N GLU A 408 -4.09 3.33 -10.81
CA GLU A 408 -3.29 2.58 -9.85
C GLU A 408 -2.79 1.24 -10.39
N LEU A 409 -3.55 0.60 -11.30
CA LEU A 409 -3.12 -0.64 -11.94
C LEU A 409 -2.05 -0.38 -13.00
N TYR A 410 -2.09 0.77 -13.68
CA TYR A 410 -1.03 1.18 -14.60
C TYR A 410 0.27 1.46 -13.85
N ASP A 411 0.18 2.16 -12.72
CA ASP A 411 1.32 2.57 -11.89
C ASP A 411 1.94 1.44 -11.06
N LEU A 412 1.44 0.19 -11.17
CA LEU A 412 2.05 -0.96 -10.52
C LEU A 412 3.50 -1.15 -10.98
N ALA A 413 4.31 -1.75 -10.10
CA ALA A 413 5.64 -2.21 -10.46
C ALA A 413 5.51 -3.47 -11.36
N TRP A 414 5.19 -3.29 -12.63
CA TRP A 414 5.11 -4.37 -13.61
C TRP A 414 6.51 -4.99 -13.84
N PRO A 415 6.62 -6.32 -14.07
CA PRO A 415 7.90 -6.94 -14.41
C PRO A 415 8.57 -6.24 -15.60
N TYR A 416 9.90 -6.15 -15.56
CA TYR A 416 10.64 -5.46 -16.61
C TYR A 416 10.28 -6.02 -18.01
N GLY A 417 10.04 -5.16 -18.98
CA GLY A 417 9.72 -5.56 -20.35
C GLY A 417 8.31 -6.10 -20.56
N THR A 418 7.39 -5.87 -19.60
CA THR A 418 5.94 -6.09 -19.76
C THR A 418 5.40 -5.27 -20.92
N GLU A 419 4.57 -5.90 -21.76
CA GLU A 419 3.74 -5.20 -22.74
C GLU A 419 2.37 -4.95 -22.11
N LEU A 420 2.09 -3.71 -21.72
CA LEU A 420 0.86 -3.35 -21.00
C LEU A 420 -0.14 -2.67 -21.93
N GLN A 421 -1.37 -3.18 -21.96
CA GLN A 421 -2.50 -2.57 -22.64
C GLN A 421 -3.71 -2.44 -21.69
N ALA A 422 -4.65 -1.57 -22.02
CA ALA A 422 -5.93 -1.42 -21.32
C ALA A 422 -7.12 -1.37 -22.28
N VAL A 423 -8.28 -1.84 -21.82
CA VAL A 423 -9.56 -1.70 -22.53
C VAL A 423 -10.61 -1.16 -21.59
N ASP A 424 -11.27 -0.07 -22.00
CA ASP A 424 -12.42 0.48 -21.31
C ASP A 424 -13.53 0.76 -22.32
N HIS A 425 -14.79 0.63 -21.93
CA HIS A 425 -15.90 0.79 -22.86
C HIS A 425 -16.22 2.27 -23.19
N ASN A 426 -15.63 3.21 -22.46
CA ASN A 426 -15.88 4.63 -22.62
C ASN A 426 -14.61 5.40 -23.01
N GLN A 427 -14.63 6.03 -24.19
CA GLN A 427 -13.49 6.80 -24.70
C GLN A 427 -13.15 8.02 -23.83
N ILE A 428 -14.13 8.69 -23.22
CA ILE A 428 -13.90 9.85 -22.35
C ILE A 428 -13.18 9.42 -21.07
N MET A 429 -13.51 8.25 -20.51
CA MET A 429 -12.76 7.67 -19.40
C MET A 429 -11.30 7.45 -19.77
N ILE A 430 -11.03 6.88 -20.96
CA ILE A 430 -9.67 6.68 -21.46
C ILE A 430 -8.93 8.01 -21.56
N ASP A 431 -9.50 8.98 -22.28
CA ASP A 431 -8.86 10.27 -22.56
C ASP A 431 -8.60 11.09 -21.28
N THR A 432 -9.45 10.93 -20.26
CA THR A 432 -9.39 11.73 -19.03
C THR A 432 -8.57 11.07 -17.93
N ILE A 433 -8.63 9.74 -17.81
CA ILE A 433 -8.16 9.01 -16.62
C ILE A 433 -6.89 8.20 -16.90
N TRP A 434 -6.72 7.65 -18.10
CA TRP A 434 -5.60 6.76 -18.40
C TRP A 434 -4.26 7.52 -18.29
N PRO A 435 -3.33 7.08 -17.40
CA PRO A 435 -2.05 7.77 -17.22
C PRO A 435 -0.99 7.37 -18.26
N GLY A 436 -1.21 6.29 -19.01
CA GLY A 436 -0.26 5.74 -19.97
C GLY A 436 -0.31 6.37 -21.37
N PRO A 437 0.53 5.88 -22.30
CA PRO A 437 0.46 6.24 -23.71
C PRO A 437 -0.95 6.06 -24.29
N ALA A 438 -1.39 6.97 -25.16
CA ALA A 438 -2.73 6.93 -25.73
C ALA A 438 -2.98 5.68 -26.59
N ASP A 439 -1.94 5.09 -27.18
CA ASP A 439 -2.00 3.86 -27.99
C ASP A 439 -1.97 2.58 -27.14
N SER A 440 -1.71 2.69 -25.83
CA SER A 440 -1.76 1.56 -24.89
C SER A 440 -3.14 1.35 -24.26
N ALA A 441 -4.12 2.23 -24.49
CA ALA A 441 -5.51 2.04 -24.10
C ALA A 441 -6.44 2.08 -25.31
N ARG A 442 -7.49 1.26 -25.32
CA ARG A 442 -8.44 1.17 -26.44
C ARG A 442 -9.88 1.17 -25.94
N CYS A 443 -10.75 1.88 -26.65
CA CYS A 443 -12.19 1.80 -26.41
C CYS A 443 -12.74 0.46 -26.91
N GLY A 444 -13.43 -0.30 -26.07
CA GLY A 444 -14.01 -1.59 -26.45
C GLY A 444 -14.76 -2.29 -25.33
N GLU A 445 -15.58 -3.27 -25.70
CA GLU A 445 -16.37 -4.05 -24.75
C GLU A 445 -15.55 -5.21 -24.18
N TRP A 446 -15.60 -5.41 -22.86
CA TRP A 446 -14.86 -6.52 -22.22
C TRP A 446 -15.37 -7.91 -22.61
N THR A 447 -16.61 -8.00 -23.08
CA THR A 447 -17.22 -9.25 -23.57
C THR A 447 -16.88 -9.56 -25.03
N ALA A 448 -16.13 -8.67 -25.70
CA ALA A 448 -15.64 -8.80 -27.06
C ALA A 448 -14.31 -8.03 -27.23
N LEU A 449 -13.27 -8.52 -26.58
CA LEU A 449 -11.94 -7.91 -26.52
C LEU A 449 -11.26 -7.92 -27.89
N PRO A 450 -10.66 -6.79 -28.34
CA PRO A 450 -10.03 -6.66 -29.65
C PRO A 450 -8.59 -7.23 -29.67
N PHE A 451 -8.42 -8.45 -29.17
CA PHE A 451 -7.14 -9.15 -29.11
C PHE A 451 -7.26 -10.57 -29.66
N GLU A 452 -6.15 -11.09 -30.19
CA GLU A 452 -6.06 -12.45 -30.70
C GLU A 452 -6.13 -13.49 -29.57
N ASP A 453 -6.47 -14.73 -29.92
CA ASP A 453 -6.51 -15.86 -28.99
C ASP A 453 -5.13 -16.10 -28.37
N GLY A 454 -5.07 -16.35 -27.06
CA GLY A 454 -3.81 -16.61 -26.35
C GLY A 454 -2.78 -15.47 -26.37
N SER A 455 -3.21 -14.25 -26.69
CA SER A 455 -2.32 -13.09 -26.84
C SER A 455 -1.90 -12.44 -25.52
N LYS A 456 -2.51 -12.80 -24.38
CA LYS A 456 -2.24 -12.23 -23.05
C LYS A 456 -1.79 -13.28 -22.05
N ASP A 457 -0.81 -12.95 -21.24
CA ASP A 457 -0.29 -13.82 -20.18
C ASP A 457 -0.98 -13.51 -18.83
N VAL A 458 -1.40 -12.26 -18.64
CA VAL A 458 -2.14 -11.83 -17.45
C VAL A 458 -3.17 -10.77 -17.79
N VAL A 459 -4.36 -10.89 -17.21
CA VAL A 459 -5.39 -9.86 -17.21
C VAL A 459 -5.66 -9.42 -15.78
N VAL A 460 -5.70 -8.11 -15.52
CA VAL A 460 -5.98 -7.54 -14.20
C VAL A 460 -7.21 -6.64 -14.26
N CYS A 461 -8.11 -6.75 -13.29
CA CYS A 461 -9.34 -5.98 -13.22
C CYS A 461 -9.56 -5.49 -11.78
N ASP A 462 -9.77 -4.19 -11.61
CA ASP A 462 -10.11 -3.59 -10.31
C ASP A 462 -11.54 -3.07 -10.32
N GLY A 463 -12.40 -3.67 -9.49
CA GLY A 463 -13.82 -3.39 -9.60
C GLY A 463 -14.35 -3.83 -10.96
N GLY A 464 -15.48 -3.30 -11.41
CA GLY A 464 -15.95 -3.53 -12.78
C GLY A 464 -16.70 -4.84 -13.05
N PHE A 465 -16.36 -5.97 -12.41
CA PHE A 465 -17.05 -7.25 -12.68
C PHE A 465 -18.55 -7.20 -12.36
N HIS A 466 -18.93 -6.50 -11.28
CA HIS A 466 -20.30 -6.24 -10.87
C HIS A 466 -21.09 -5.32 -11.82
N LEU A 467 -20.45 -4.69 -12.80
CA LEU A 467 -21.13 -3.88 -13.82
C LEU A 467 -21.78 -4.74 -14.91
N LEU A 468 -21.37 -6.01 -15.02
CA LEU A 468 -21.90 -6.96 -15.98
C LEU A 468 -23.10 -7.70 -15.41
N SER A 469 -24.11 -7.94 -16.26
CA SER A 469 -25.30 -8.70 -15.86
C SER A 469 -24.94 -10.10 -15.38
N TYR A 470 -25.64 -10.55 -14.33
CA TYR A 470 -25.49 -11.89 -13.81
C TYR A 470 -26.62 -12.82 -14.30
N PRO A 471 -26.32 -14.07 -14.72
CA PRO A 471 -24.96 -14.61 -14.92
C PRO A 471 -24.39 -14.30 -16.32
N ASP A 472 -25.23 -13.93 -17.29
CA ASP A 472 -24.89 -14.00 -18.71
C ASP A 472 -23.74 -13.08 -19.14
N GLY A 473 -23.74 -11.82 -18.70
CA GLY A 473 -22.68 -10.86 -19.01
C GLY A 473 -21.36 -11.25 -18.35
N GLN A 474 -21.42 -11.71 -17.10
CA GLN A 474 -20.25 -12.20 -16.37
C GLN A 474 -19.67 -13.47 -17.02
N GLN A 475 -20.52 -14.41 -17.45
CA GLN A 475 -20.09 -15.59 -18.21
C GLN A 475 -19.54 -15.22 -19.59
N ALA A 476 -20.07 -14.20 -20.26
CA ALA A 476 -19.53 -13.71 -21.53
C ALA A 476 -18.10 -13.19 -21.36
N LEU A 477 -17.83 -12.43 -20.28
CA LEU A 477 -16.47 -12.03 -19.94
C LEU A 477 -15.57 -13.24 -19.66
N VAL A 478 -16.04 -14.26 -18.92
CA VAL A 478 -15.23 -15.46 -18.67
C VAL A 478 -14.87 -16.19 -19.96
N ARG A 479 -15.80 -16.34 -20.92
CA ARG A 479 -15.49 -16.89 -22.25
C ARG A 479 -14.40 -16.08 -22.95
N GLU A 480 -14.51 -14.77 -22.87
CA GLU A 480 -13.58 -13.88 -23.56
C GLU A 480 -12.19 -13.87 -22.91
N LEU A 481 -12.13 -13.88 -21.59
CA LEU A 481 -10.90 -14.10 -20.83
C LEU A 481 -10.26 -15.45 -21.18
N HIS A 482 -11.06 -16.52 -21.26
CA HIS A 482 -10.57 -17.83 -21.67
C HIS A 482 -9.98 -17.78 -23.08
N ARG A 483 -10.57 -17.03 -24.00
CA ARG A 483 -10.07 -16.89 -25.37
C ARG A 483 -8.74 -16.13 -25.42
N VAL A 484 -8.66 -14.95 -24.81
CA VAL A 484 -7.48 -14.07 -24.94
C VAL A 484 -6.28 -14.50 -24.07
N LEU A 485 -6.52 -15.18 -22.95
CA LEU A 485 -5.44 -15.68 -22.10
C LEU A 485 -4.71 -16.86 -22.74
N ALA A 486 -3.38 -16.82 -22.72
CA ALA A 486 -2.52 -17.94 -23.04
C ALA A 486 -2.78 -19.11 -22.07
N PRO A 487 -2.42 -20.36 -22.43
CA PRO A 487 -2.42 -21.48 -21.48
C PRO A 487 -1.65 -21.11 -20.22
N GLU A 488 -2.17 -21.47 -19.04
CA GLU A 488 -1.64 -21.06 -17.72
C GLU A 488 -1.67 -19.54 -17.43
N GLY A 489 -2.30 -18.76 -18.30
CA GLY A 489 -2.47 -17.32 -18.12
C GLY A 489 -3.33 -16.99 -16.91
N LEU A 490 -3.05 -15.85 -16.27
CA LEU A 490 -3.70 -15.45 -15.02
C LEU A 490 -4.77 -14.39 -15.24
N PHE A 491 -5.89 -14.51 -14.52
CA PHE A 491 -6.83 -13.42 -14.31
C PHE A 491 -6.83 -13.04 -12.84
N ILE A 492 -6.48 -11.77 -12.55
CA ILE A 492 -6.46 -11.22 -11.20
C ILE A 492 -7.59 -10.20 -11.10
N VAL A 493 -8.55 -10.41 -10.21
CA VAL A 493 -9.73 -9.56 -10.10
C VAL A 493 -10.01 -9.15 -8.66
N ARG A 494 -10.10 -7.85 -8.43
CA ARG A 494 -10.62 -7.27 -7.19
C ARG A 494 -12.12 -7.04 -7.34
N LEU A 495 -12.89 -7.67 -6.47
CA LEU A 495 -14.35 -7.69 -6.52
C LEU A 495 -14.97 -6.67 -5.56
N PHE A 496 -16.26 -6.41 -5.72
CA PHE A 496 -17.11 -5.85 -4.67
C PHE A 496 -18.16 -6.91 -4.31
N THR A 497 -18.06 -7.46 -3.10
CA THR A 497 -18.89 -8.59 -2.67
C THR A 497 -19.86 -8.19 -1.57
N PRO A 498 -21.12 -8.62 -1.63
CA PRO A 498 -22.07 -8.35 -0.55
C PRO A 498 -21.61 -9.06 0.74
N PRO A 499 -21.93 -8.50 1.93
CA PRO A 499 -21.70 -9.19 3.18
C PRO A 499 -22.57 -10.46 3.27
N VAL A 500 -22.13 -11.44 4.07
CA VAL A 500 -22.91 -12.67 4.33
C VAL A 500 -24.28 -12.33 4.89
N ASP A 501 -24.31 -11.44 5.89
CA ASP A 501 -25.54 -10.90 6.44
C ASP A 501 -25.88 -9.60 5.72
N ARG A 502 -27.00 -9.60 5.00
CA ARG A 502 -27.50 -8.41 4.33
C ARG A 502 -27.84 -7.33 5.36
N GLU A 503 -27.26 -6.15 5.17
CA GLU A 503 -27.55 -4.99 6.02
C GLU A 503 -28.95 -4.44 5.75
N ASP A 504 -29.57 -3.89 6.80
CA ASP A 504 -30.78 -3.08 6.64
C ASP A 504 -30.39 -1.64 6.24
N THR A 505 -30.99 -1.17 5.15
CA THR A 505 -30.81 0.21 4.68
C THR A 505 -31.15 1.27 5.72
N VAL A 506 -32.10 1.02 6.62
CA VAL A 506 -32.46 1.94 7.71
C VAL A 506 -31.28 2.15 8.66
N PHE A 507 -30.58 1.08 9.03
CA PHE A 507 -29.39 1.18 9.88
C PHE A 507 -28.20 1.81 9.15
N ILE A 508 -28.06 1.58 7.84
CA ILE A 508 -27.03 2.26 7.04
C ILE A 508 -27.25 3.78 7.01
N ILE A 509 -28.49 4.24 6.82
CA ILE A 509 -28.82 5.67 6.86
C ILE A 509 -28.64 6.24 8.28
N ALA A 510 -28.98 5.47 9.33
CA ALA A 510 -28.72 5.88 10.71
C ALA A 510 -27.22 6.03 10.98
N ASP A 511 -26.39 5.10 10.52
CA ASP A 511 -24.93 5.18 10.62
C ASP A 511 -24.35 6.39 9.87
N LEU A 512 -24.91 6.72 8.70
CA LEU A 512 -24.54 7.91 7.94
C LEU A 512 -24.78 9.17 8.77
N VAL A 513 -26.01 9.35 9.27
CA VAL A 513 -26.41 10.53 10.05
C VAL A 513 -25.63 10.65 11.36
N GLN A 514 -25.22 9.53 11.96
CA GLN A 514 -24.36 9.48 13.15
C GLN A 514 -22.87 9.74 12.86
N GLY A 515 -22.49 9.96 11.59
CA GLY A 515 -21.10 10.22 11.20
C GLY A 515 -20.19 8.98 11.27
N LYS A 516 -20.75 7.77 11.35
CA LYS A 516 -19.99 6.51 11.36
C LYS A 516 -19.52 6.11 9.97
N ILE A 517 -20.18 6.60 8.93
CA ILE A 517 -19.74 6.44 7.55
C ILE A 517 -18.84 7.62 7.22
N PRO A 518 -17.57 7.42 6.84
CA PRO A 518 -16.59 8.50 6.73
C PRO A 518 -16.62 9.23 5.38
N ASN A 519 -17.15 8.60 4.32
CA ASN A 519 -17.23 9.19 2.99
C ASN A 519 -18.28 8.50 2.09
N LEU A 520 -18.60 9.13 0.96
CA LEU A 520 -19.59 8.65 0.00
C LEU A 520 -19.21 7.31 -0.65
N ASN A 521 -17.92 7.00 -0.80
CA ASN A 521 -17.46 5.76 -1.45
C ASN A 521 -17.89 4.52 -0.65
N LEU A 522 -17.78 4.55 0.69
CA LEU A 522 -18.29 3.48 1.55
C LEU A 522 -19.82 3.42 1.53
N LEU A 523 -20.48 4.58 1.56
CA LEU A 523 -21.93 4.66 1.55
C LEU A 523 -22.53 4.02 0.28
N LYS A 524 -21.95 4.31 -0.89
CA LYS A 524 -22.39 3.75 -2.19
C LYS A 524 -22.38 2.23 -2.16
N LEU A 525 -21.29 1.59 -1.72
CA LEU A 525 -21.22 0.13 -1.66
C LEU A 525 -22.18 -0.47 -0.64
N ARG A 526 -22.22 0.07 0.60
CA ARG A 526 -23.13 -0.44 1.65
C ARG A 526 -24.59 -0.38 1.18
N LEU A 527 -25.05 0.75 0.65
CA LEU A 527 -26.42 0.89 0.16
C LEU A 527 -26.68 0.01 -1.06
N ALA A 528 -25.79 -0.02 -2.06
CA ALA A 528 -25.99 -0.83 -3.26
C ALA A 528 -26.17 -2.31 -2.92
N MET A 529 -25.27 -2.86 -2.10
CA MET A 529 -25.32 -4.26 -1.67
C MET A 529 -26.56 -4.56 -0.82
N ALA A 530 -26.93 -3.64 0.08
CA ALA A 530 -28.12 -3.78 0.92
C ALA A 530 -29.42 -3.65 0.12
N MET A 531 -29.43 -2.96 -1.01
CA MET A 531 -30.61 -2.77 -1.85
C MET A 531 -30.80 -3.87 -2.89
N GLN A 532 -29.72 -4.55 -3.30
CA GLN A 532 -29.81 -5.69 -4.20
C GLN A 532 -30.61 -6.85 -3.57
N PRO A 533 -31.73 -7.30 -4.19
CA PRO A 533 -32.48 -8.47 -3.72
C PRO A 533 -31.69 -9.77 -3.89
N ASP A 534 -31.15 -9.97 -5.09
CA ASP A 534 -30.34 -11.11 -5.50
C ASP A 534 -29.47 -10.69 -6.71
N PRO A 535 -28.43 -11.48 -7.07
CA PRO A 535 -27.54 -11.12 -8.17
C PRO A 535 -28.21 -11.02 -9.54
N VAL A 536 -29.24 -11.81 -9.83
CA VAL A 536 -29.97 -11.79 -11.12
C VAL A 536 -30.73 -10.49 -11.25
N ALA A 537 -31.48 -10.12 -10.20
CA ALA A 537 -32.21 -8.87 -10.14
C ALA A 537 -31.29 -7.64 -10.14
N GLY A 538 -30.13 -7.73 -9.48
CA GLY A 538 -29.21 -6.60 -9.30
C GLY A 538 -29.84 -5.40 -8.58
N VAL A 539 -29.19 -4.24 -8.65
CA VAL A 539 -29.70 -2.97 -8.12
C VAL A 539 -29.49 -1.86 -9.14
N ALA A 540 -30.55 -1.12 -9.48
CA ALA A 540 -30.38 0.06 -10.35
C ALA A 540 -29.69 1.17 -9.56
N VAL A 541 -28.72 1.83 -10.18
CA VAL A 541 -27.97 2.88 -9.50
C VAL A 541 -28.85 4.10 -9.20
N HIS A 542 -29.85 4.35 -10.06
CA HIS A 542 -30.91 5.33 -9.83
C HIS A 542 -31.63 5.11 -8.49
N ASP A 543 -32.02 3.88 -8.18
CA ASP A 543 -32.76 3.56 -6.95
C ASP A 543 -31.94 3.89 -5.70
N ILE A 544 -30.62 3.71 -5.76
CA ILE A 544 -29.68 4.05 -4.68
C ILE A 544 -29.71 5.57 -4.43
N TRP A 545 -29.63 6.36 -5.51
CA TRP A 545 -29.72 7.83 -5.44
C TRP A 545 -31.07 8.27 -4.88
N GLU A 546 -32.17 7.72 -5.40
CA GLU A 546 -33.52 8.06 -4.99
C GLU A 546 -33.74 7.75 -3.50
N LYS A 547 -33.27 6.58 -3.05
CA LYS A 547 -33.37 6.18 -1.64
C LYS A 547 -32.56 7.08 -0.72
N LEU A 548 -31.33 7.40 -1.10
CA LEU A 548 -30.52 8.32 -0.30
C LEU A 548 -31.17 9.71 -0.22
N ASN A 549 -31.68 10.23 -1.34
CA ASN A 549 -32.31 11.55 -1.40
C ASN A 549 -33.60 11.61 -0.56
N ARG A 550 -34.43 10.57 -0.64
CA ARG A 550 -35.67 10.46 0.12
C ARG A 550 -35.42 10.31 1.63
N ASP A 551 -34.49 9.45 2.03
CA ASP A 551 -34.34 9.04 3.42
C ASP A 551 -33.38 9.95 4.21
N ALA A 552 -32.38 10.55 3.55
CA ALA A 552 -31.40 11.44 4.18
C ALA A 552 -31.65 12.94 3.91
N GLY A 553 -32.53 13.25 2.95
CA GLY A 553 -32.91 14.62 2.60
C GLY A 553 -31.89 15.35 1.71
N PRO A 554 -32.06 16.67 1.49
CA PRO A 554 -31.26 17.43 0.52
C PRO A 554 -29.76 17.40 0.82
N TRP A 555 -28.92 17.25 -0.22
CA TRP A 555 -27.46 17.14 -0.11
C TRP A 555 -26.82 18.24 0.71
N LYS A 556 -27.27 19.49 0.58
CA LYS A 556 -26.76 20.61 1.37
C LYS A 556 -26.94 20.40 2.88
N ASN A 557 -28.10 19.88 3.28
CA ASN A 557 -28.40 19.64 4.70
C ASN A 557 -27.65 18.42 5.20
N LEU A 558 -27.62 17.35 4.40
CA LEU A 558 -26.90 16.13 4.72
C LEU A 558 -25.39 16.40 4.85
N ALA A 559 -24.79 17.12 3.90
CA ALA A 559 -23.39 17.55 3.93
C ALA A 559 -23.05 18.30 5.21
N ALA A 560 -23.90 19.26 5.60
CA ALA A 560 -23.72 20.01 6.84
C ALA A 560 -23.83 19.11 8.08
N LEU A 561 -24.79 18.17 8.08
CA LEU A 561 -25.05 17.26 9.18
C LEU A 561 -23.90 16.27 9.41
N VAL A 562 -23.35 15.68 8.35
CA VAL A 562 -22.26 14.70 8.42
C VAL A 562 -20.87 15.33 8.27
N ASN A 563 -20.79 16.65 8.21
CA ASN A 563 -19.56 17.43 8.04
C ASN A 563 -18.73 17.03 6.80
N TRP A 564 -19.41 16.80 5.68
CA TRP A 564 -18.78 16.53 4.38
C TRP A 564 -18.80 17.79 3.49
N PRO A 565 -17.81 17.98 2.61
CA PRO A 565 -17.95 18.96 1.53
C PRO A 565 -19.16 18.60 0.65
N LEU A 566 -19.96 19.60 0.27
CA LEU A 566 -21.15 19.37 -0.57
C LEU A 566 -20.79 18.64 -1.89
N GLU A 567 -19.68 19.03 -2.51
CA GLU A 567 -19.20 18.40 -3.75
C GLU A 567 -18.99 16.88 -3.63
N HIS A 568 -18.69 16.37 -2.42
CA HIS A 568 -18.56 14.93 -2.20
C HIS A 568 -19.90 14.21 -2.28
N LEU A 569 -21.01 14.82 -1.87
CA LEU A 569 -22.35 14.23 -2.00
C LEU A 569 -22.91 14.40 -3.41
N GLU A 570 -22.70 15.55 -4.03
CA GLU A 570 -23.13 15.83 -5.42
C GLU A 570 -22.53 14.83 -6.42
N ALA A 571 -21.41 14.18 -6.10
CA ALA A 571 -20.86 13.09 -6.90
C ALA A 571 -21.78 11.85 -7.02
N ILE A 572 -22.83 11.72 -6.21
CA ILE A 572 -23.86 10.68 -6.41
C ILE A 572 -24.89 11.09 -7.47
N ASP A 573 -24.98 12.36 -7.88
CA ASP A 573 -25.94 12.81 -8.90
C ASP A 573 -25.65 12.24 -10.30
N ALA A 574 -24.47 11.61 -10.48
CA ALA A 574 -24.22 10.75 -11.64
C ALA A 574 -25.25 9.61 -11.75
N TYR A 575 -25.82 9.15 -10.64
CA TYR A 575 -26.77 8.04 -10.60
C TYR A 575 -28.20 8.47 -10.94
N GLN A 576 -28.52 9.77 -10.84
CA GLN A 576 -29.89 10.29 -10.89
C GLN A 576 -30.66 9.90 -12.15
N ASP A 577 -30.03 9.87 -13.32
CA ASP A 577 -30.72 9.54 -14.58
C ASP A 577 -30.14 8.28 -15.24
N SER A 578 -29.32 7.53 -14.51
CA SER A 578 -28.57 6.42 -15.07
C SER A 578 -29.42 5.15 -15.17
N PRO A 579 -29.49 4.50 -16.35
CA PRO A 579 -30.15 3.21 -16.50
C PRO A 579 -29.30 2.03 -15.98
N ASN A 580 -28.07 2.30 -15.50
CA ASN A 580 -27.12 1.26 -15.13
C ASN A 580 -27.59 0.46 -13.92
N ARG A 581 -27.24 -0.83 -13.94
CA ARG A 581 -27.55 -1.78 -12.89
C ARG A 581 -26.28 -2.49 -12.44
N TYR A 582 -26.12 -2.63 -11.13
CA TYR A 582 -25.03 -3.37 -10.53
C TYR A 582 -25.50 -4.76 -10.10
N HIS A 583 -24.66 -5.75 -10.32
CA HIS A 583 -24.90 -7.17 -10.04
C HIS A 583 -23.76 -7.71 -9.18
N PHE A 584 -23.85 -7.47 -7.88
CA PHE A 584 -22.88 -7.96 -6.90
C PHE A 584 -23.06 -9.46 -6.66
N VAL A 585 -21.95 -10.17 -6.52
CA VAL A 585 -21.90 -11.62 -6.32
C VAL A 585 -20.89 -11.93 -5.22
N ASP A 586 -21.10 -13.03 -4.50
CA ASP A 586 -20.14 -13.51 -3.52
C ASP A 586 -18.96 -14.23 -4.20
N THR A 587 -17.91 -14.50 -3.43
CA THR A 587 -16.69 -15.15 -3.95
C THR A 587 -16.94 -16.57 -4.45
N GLU A 588 -17.89 -17.30 -3.87
CA GLU A 588 -18.20 -18.68 -4.27
C GLU A 588 -18.99 -18.72 -5.57
N GLN A 589 -19.89 -17.76 -5.80
CA GLN A 589 -20.58 -17.57 -7.06
C GLN A 589 -19.60 -17.24 -8.18
N ILE A 590 -18.66 -16.32 -7.96
CA ILE A 590 -17.60 -16.00 -8.93
C ILE A 590 -16.74 -17.23 -9.23
N LYS A 591 -16.27 -17.95 -8.21
CA LYS A 591 -15.49 -19.18 -8.40
C LYS A 591 -16.26 -20.21 -9.23
N ARG A 592 -17.57 -20.36 -9.02
CA ARG A 592 -18.41 -21.26 -9.83
C ARG A 592 -18.50 -20.81 -11.29
N ILE A 593 -18.61 -19.51 -11.57
CA ILE A 593 -18.64 -19.00 -12.96
C ILE A 593 -17.31 -19.29 -13.68
N PHE A 594 -16.18 -19.17 -13.00
CA PHE A 594 -14.85 -19.44 -13.60
C PHE A 594 -14.54 -20.93 -13.74
N THR A 595 -14.96 -21.76 -12.79
CA THR A 595 -14.63 -23.20 -12.76
C THR A 595 -15.62 -24.08 -13.50
N ARG A 596 -16.86 -23.61 -13.75
CA ARG A 596 -17.91 -24.34 -14.48
C ARG A 596 -18.20 -23.64 -15.82
N ASP A 597 -18.81 -24.38 -16.75
CA ASP A 597 -19.18 -23.91 -18.10
C ASP A 597 -19.74 -22.47 -18.10
N PRO A 598 -19.10 -21.49 -18.79
CA PRO A 598 -18.08 -21.62 -19.85
C PRO A 598 -16.70 -22.15 -19.43
N GLY A 599 -16.34 -22.05 -18.15
CA GLY A 599 -15.29 -22.84 -17.51
C GLY A 599 -13.88 -22.66 -18.04
N GLY A 600 -12.98 -23.53 -17.58
CA GLY A 600 -11.59 -23.58 -18.05
C GLY A 600 -10.58 -22.85 -17.17
N PHE A 601 -10.97 -22.45 -15.97
CA PHE A 601 -10.06 -21.88 -14.97
C PHE A 601 -10.06 -22.67 -13.67
N GLU A 602 -8.92 -22.62 -12.97
CA GLU A 602 -8.80 -22.98 -11.56
C GLU A 602 -8.64 -21.74 -10.70
N HIS A 603 -9.25 -21.74 -9.51
CA HIS A 603 -9.00 -20.72 -8.49
C HIS A 603 -7.71 -21.06 -7.75
N THR A 604 -6.78 -20.11 -7.62
CA THR A 604 -5.47 -20.36 -7.02
C THR A 604 -5.30 -19.68 -5.66
N VAL A 605 -5.61 -18.39 -5.56
CA VAL A 605 -5.34 -17.57 -4.36
C VAL A 605 -6.49 -16.59 -4.13
N SER A 606 -6.77 -16.29 -2.86
CA SER A 606 -7.64 -15.19 -2.44
C SER A 606 -6.92 -14.29 -1.46
N HIS A 607 -7.17 -13.00 -1.53
CA HIS A 607 -6.74 -12.01 -0.54
C HIS A 607 -7.93 -11.17 -0.10
N VAL A 608 -8.05 -10.95 1.20
CA VAL A 608 -9.08 -10.11 1.82
C VAL A 608 -8.38 -8.98 2.57
N PRO A 609 -8.50 -7.73 2.10
CA PRO A 609 -7.87 -6.59 2.75
C PRO A 609 -8.47 -6.26 4.13
N VAL A 610 -7.72 -5.55 4.97
CA VAL A 610 -8.13 -5.20 6.35
C VAL A 610 -8.47 -3.71 6.56
N TYR A 611 -8.38 -2.89 5.51
CA TYR A 611 -8.85 -1.50 5.56
C TYR A 611 -10.38 -1.42 5.73
N PRO A 612 -10.95 -0.26 6.12
CA PRO A 612 -12.40 -0.13 6.30
C PRO A 612 -13.21 -0.56 5.06
N LEU A 613 -14.12 -1.53 5.23
CA LEU A 613 -14.91 -2.18 4.17
C LEU A 613 -14.10 -3.10 3.23
N GLY A 614 -12.83 -3.37 3.55
CA GLY A 614 -11.93 -4.24 2.79
C GLY A 614 -12.38 -5.69 2.76
N GLU A 615 -13.14 -6.15 3.76
CA GLU A 615 -13.77 -7.47 3.77
C GLU A 615 -14.76 -7.68 2.61
N ARG A 616 -15.22 -6.59 1.99
CA ARG A 616 -16.09 -6.59 0.80
C ARG A 616 -15.34 -6.39 -0.51
N CYS A 617 -14.01 -6.29 -0.45
CA CYS A 617 -13.17 -6.03 -1.60
C CYS A 617 -12.13 -7.15 -1.84
N PRO A 618 -12.53 -8.44 -1.83
CA PRO A 618 -11.57 -9.52 -1.99
C PRO A 618 -10.95 -9.50 -3.39
N THR A 619 -9.66 -9.83 -3.46
CA THR A 619 -8.96 -10.09 -4.71
C THR A 619 -8.82 -11.59 -4.93
N LEU A 620 -9.28 -12.09 -6.08
CA LEU A 620 -9.18 -13.50 -6.48
C LEU A 620 -8.24 -13.65 -7.68
N ILE A 621 -7.54 -14.78 -7.72
CA ILE A 621 -6.69 -15.15 -8.85
C ILE A 621 -7.20 -16.45 -9.46
N PHE A 622 -7.40 -16.42 -10.76
CA PHE A 622 -7.77 -17.55 -11.58
C PHE A 622 -6.64 -17.86 -12.56
N ARG A 623 -6.33 -19.14 -12.75
CA ARG A 623 -5.39 -19.61 -13.76
C ARG A 623 -6.16 -20.36 -14.83
N LYS A 624 -5.92 -20.04 -16.10
CA LYS A 624 -6.49 -20.78 -17.22
C LYS A 624 -5.85 -22.16 -17.30
N ASN A 625 -6.65 -23.21 -17.35
CA ASN A 625 -6.18 -24.59 -17.45
C ASN A 625 -5.46 -24.83 -18.79
N ILE A 626 -4.49 -25.74 -18.81
CA ILE A 626 -3.90 -26.29 -20.04
C ILE A 626 -4.95 -27.13 -20.77
N SER A 627 -5.66 -26.55 -21.72
CA SER A 627 -6.59 -27.24 -22.63
C SER A 627 -5.86 -27.81 -23.84
#